data_AF-A0A9J8AWR4-F1
#
_entry.id   AF-A0A9J8AWR4-F1
#
_cell.length_a   1.000
_cell.length_b   1.000
_cell.length_c   1.000
_cell.angle_alpha   90.00
_cell.angle_beta   90.00
_cell.angle_gamma   90.00
#
_symmetry.space_group_name_H-M   'P 1'
#
loop_
_entity.id
_entity.type
_entity.pdbx_description
1 polymer ?
#
loop_
_entity_poly.entity_id
_entity_poly.type
_entity_poly.pdbx_seq_one_letter_code
_entity_poly.pdbx_strand_id
1 'polypeptide(L)'
;MVSQSSSVGYTIMGKTADLTVVQKTTIDTLHKEGKTQKVIAKEAGCSQSSVSKHINREAKGRKRCGRKKCTSNRDNHTLERIVKQNPFKNVGKIHKEWTAAGVSASRTTTHRRMQDMGFSCRIPCVKPLLNNRQRQKRLASKRTGLLLSGPKLCSLMKVNFAFLWKSGGTQSSLLEVQCKVSTVSDGLGCHVICWCWSTVFSEVQGQRSRIPDSFRALHASCC
;
A
#
# COMPACT_ATOMS: atom_id res chain seq x y z
N MET A 1 37.78 -37.15 -52.99
CA MET A 1 37.79 -38.00 -51.78
C MET A 1 36.68 -37.49 -50.87
N VAL A 2 35.57 -38.23 -50.78
CA VAL A 2 34.36 -37.82 -50.06
C VAL A 2 34.51 -38.22 -48.59
N SER A 3 34.68 -37.24 -47.72
CA SER A 3 34.73 -37.42 -46.27
C SER A 3 33.32 -37.72 -45.75
N GLN A 4 33.03 -39.00 -45.52
CA GLN A 4 31.83 -39.44 -44.83
C GLN A 4 32.02 -39.22 -43.32
N SER A 5 31.42 -38.17 -42.79
CA SER A 5 31.28 -37.98 -41.34
C SER A 5 30.16 -38.89 -40.83
N SER A 6 30.54 -40.08 -40.37
CA SER A 6 29.64 -41.01 -39.69
C SER A 6 29.14 -40.39 -38.38
N SER A 7 27.91 -39.89 -38.39
CA SER A 7 27.22 -39.47 -37.16
C SER A 7 26.85 -40.72 -36.37
N VAL A 8 27.64 -41.00 -35.34
CA VAL A 8 27.38 -42.08 -34.38
C VAL A 8 26.13 -41.71 -33.59
N GLY A 9 24.99 -42.20 -34.05
CA GLY A 9 23.70 -42.09 -33.37
C GLY A 9 23.68 -42.99 -32.14
N TYR A 10 24.20 -42.49 -31.02
CA TYR A 10 24.13 -43.19 -29.74
C TYR A 10 22.67 -43.19 -29.24
N THR A 11 22.10 -44.38 -29.14
CA THR A 11 20.73 -44.61 -28.67
C THR A 11 20.72 -44.54 -27.15
N ILE A 12 20.54 -43.34 -26.58
CA ILE A 12 20.42 -43.17 -25.13
C ILE A 12 19.10 -43.82 -24.68
N MET A 13 19.21 -44.90 -23.91
CA MET A 13 18.10 -45.56 -23.21
C MET A 13 17.57 -44.68 -22.07
N GLY A 14 16.80 -43.67 -22.46
CA GLY A 14 16.05 -42.74 -21.61
C GLY A 14 15.15 -41.86 -22.50
N LYS A 15 14.14 -42.47 -23.13
CA LYS A 15 13.37 -41.93 -24.28
C LYS A 15 12.37 -40.80 -23.94
N THR A 16 12.74 -39.81 -23.13
CA THR A 16 11.82 -38.71 -22.77
C THR A 16 12.52 -37.36 -22.60
N ALA A 17 13.44 -37.02 -23.50
CA ALA A 17 13.81 -35.62 -23.67
C ALA A 17 12.73 -34.91 -24.49
N ASP A 18 12.26 -33.76 -24.03
CA ASP A 18 11.39 -32.90 -24.84
C ASP A 18 12.19 -32.42 -26.08
N LEU A 19 11.50 -32.24 -27.21
CA LEU A 19 12.14 -31.68 -28.42
C LEU A 19 12.81 -30.34 -28.10
N THR A 20 14.04 -30.16 -28.58
CA THR A 20 14.77 -28.90 -28.39
C THR A 20 14.07 -27.78 -29.17
N VAL A 21 14.32 -26.53 -28.77
CA VAL A 21 13.74 -25.36 -29.46
C VAL A 21 14.13 -25.36 -30.95
N VAL A 22 15.39 -25.69 -31.26
CA VAL A 22 15.89 -25.79 -32.64
C VAL A 22 15.14 -26.86 -33.43
N GLN A 23 14.94 -28.05 -32.85
CA GLN A 23 14.19 -29.12 -33.52
C GLN A 23 12.75 -28.72 -33.79
N LYS A 24 12.08 -28.04 -32.85
CA LYS A 24 10.71 -27.54 -33.03
C LYS A 24 10.63 -26.54 -34.18
N THR A 25 11.54 -25.58 -34.24
CA THR A 25 11.56 -24.58 -35.34
C THR A 25 11.84 -25.23 -36.69
N THR A 26 12.75 -26.19 -36.76
CA THR A 26 13.01 -26.93 -38.01
C THR A 26 11.78 -27.71 -38.44
N ILE A 27 11.09 -28.38 -37.50
CA ILE A 27 9.84 -29.08 -37.81
C ILE A 27 8.78 -28.11 -38.33
N ASP A 28 8.59 -26.95 -37.69
CA ASP A 28 7.58 -25.96 -38.09
C ASP A 28 7.85 -25.37 -39.49
N THR A 29 9.11 -25.06 -39.81
CA THR A 29 9.51 -24.55 -41.13
C THR A 29 9.32 -25.60 -42.21
N LEU A 30 9.83 -26.81 -42.01
CA LEU A 30 9.76 -27.87 -43.02
C LEU A 30 8.33 -28.40 -43.22
N HIS A 31 7.49 -28.32 -42.19
CA HIS A 31 6.07 -28.64 -42.30
C HIS A 31 5.32 -27.60 -43.13
N LYS A 32 5.64 -26.30 -42.99
CA LYS A 32 5.08 -25.23 -43.83
C LYS A 32 5.50 -25.36 -45.30
N GLU A 33 6.71 -25.87 -45.56
CA GLU A 33 7.19 -26.20 -46.91
C GLU A 33 6.50 -27.42 -47.54
N GLY A 34 5.66 -28.16 -46.79
CA GLY A 34 4.94 -29.33 -47.29
C GLY A 34 5.78 -30.61 -47.40
N LYS A 35 6.95 -30.66 -46.76
CA LYS A 35 7.80 -31.87 -46.77
C LYS A 35 7.13 -33.02 -46.00
N THR A 36 7.43 -34.25 -46.41
CA THR A 36 6.91 -35.44 -45.72
C THR A 36 7.55 -35.60 -44.33
N GLN A 37 6.77 -36.08 -43.35
CA GLN A 37 7.23 -36.22 -41.96
C GLN A 37 8.50 -37.08 -41.79
N LYS A 38 8.74 -38.04 -42.70
CA LYS A 38 9.93 -38.90 -42.70
C LYS A 38 11.21 -38.12 -43.05
N VAL A 39 11.10 -37.15 -43.96
CA VAL A 39 12.22 -36.26 -44.33
C VAL A 39 12.49 -35.29 -43.19
N ILE A 40 11.43 -34.69 -42.62
CA ILE A 40 11.51 -33.79 -41.47
C ILE A 40 12.21 -34.48 -40.28
N ALA A 41 11.85 -35.73 -39.98
CA ALA A 41 12.44 -36.49 -38.89
C ALA A 41 13.96 -36.70 -39.07
N LYS A 42 14.40 -37.01 -40.30
CA LYS A 42 15.83 -37.16 -40.63
C LYS A 42 16.58 -35.84 -40.50
N GLU A 43 16.00 -34.76 -41.03
CA GLU A 43 16.61 -33.42 -41.05
C GLU A 43 16.68 -32.80 -39.65
N ALA A 44 15.64 -32.98 -38.83
CA ALA A 44 15.61 -32.51 -37.44
C ALA A 44 16.32 -33.47 -36.46
N GLY A 45 16.81 -34.63 -36.92
CA GLY A 45 17.47 -35.63 -36.08
C GLY A 45 16.58 -36.18 -34.96
N CYS A 46 15.29 -36.37 -35.21
CA CYS A 46 14.31 -36.84 -34.22
C CYS A 46 13.45 -37.99 -34.76
N SER A 47 12.68 -38.65 -33.88
CA SER A 47 11.80 -39.74 -34.32
C SER A 47 10.60 -39.19 -35.11
N GLN A 48 10.12 -39.92 -36.13
CA GLN A 48 8.92 -39.53 -36.87
C GLN A 48 7.69 -39.39 -35.96
N SER A 49 7.59 -40.20 -34.90
CA SER A 49 6.52 -40.09 -33.90
C SER A 49 6.57 -38.77 -33.12
N SER A 50 7.76 -38.21 -32.90
CA SER A 50 7.95 -36.91 -32.25
C SER A 50 7.48 -35.77 -33.15
N VAL A 51 7.77 -35.85 -34.45
CA VAL A 51 7.31 -34.89 -35.47
C VAL A 51 5.78 -34.88 -35.54
N SER A 52 5.16 -36.06 -35.66
CA SER A 52 3.70 -36.20 -35.69
C SER A 52 3.04 -35.66 -34.42
N LYS A 53 3.58 -35.97 -33.24
CA LYS A 53 3.09 -35.43 -31.97
C LYS A 53 3.28 -33.92 -31.84
N HIS A 54 4.31 -33.33 -32.45
CA HIS A 54 4.51 -31.88 -32.40
C HIS A 54 3.51 -31.16 -33.31
N ILE A 55 3.31 -31.63 -34.54
CA ILE A 55 2.35 -31.06 -35.51
C ILE A 55 0.92 -31.14 -35.00
N ASN A 56 0.51 -32.29 -34.46
CA ASN A 56 -0.88 -32.56 -34.10
C ASN A 56 -1.24 -32.10 -32.68
N ARG A 57 -0.28 -31.67 -31.86
CA ARG A 57 -0.54 -31.29 -30.47
C ARG A 57 -0.75 -29.80 -30.38
N GLU A 58 -1.84 -29.40 -29.74
CA GLU A 58 -2.06 -27.99 -29.41
C GLU A 58 -0.89 -27.43 -28.58
N ALA A 59 -0.49 -26.17 -28.85
CA ALA A 59 0.62 -25.49 -28.19
C ALA A 59 0.49 -25.46 -26.64
N LYS A 60 -0.74 -25.63 -26.13
CA LYS A 60 -1.04 -25.70 -24.69
C LYS A 60 -0.81 -27.13 -24.19
N GLY A 61 0.45 -27.47 -23.91
CA GLY A 61 0.78 -28.71 -23.21
C GLY A 61 0.09 -28.83 -21.84
N ARG A 62 -0.30 -30.04 -21.44
CA ARG A 62 -0.79 -30.29 -20.07
C ARG A 62 0.34 -30.01 -19.08
N LYS A 63 0.06 -29.23 -18.03
CA LYS A 63 0.99 -29.06 -16.91
C LYS A 63 1.30 -30.43 -16.31
N ARG A 64 2.58 -30.71 -16.06
CA ARG A 64 2.97 -31.94 -15.39
C ARG A 64 2.30 -31.97 -14.01
N CYS A 65 1.45 -32.96 -13.78
CA CYS A 65 0.92 -33.19 -12.45
C CYS A 65 2.06 -33.71 -11.57
N GLY A 66 2.37 -32.96 -10.52
CA GLY A 66 3.31 -33.41 -9.50
C GLY A 66 2.70 -34.49 -8.61
N ARG A 67 3.51 -35.05 -7.73
CA ARG A 67 3.05 -35.93 -6.65
C ARG A 67 2.05 -35.18 -5.75
N LYS A 68 0.99 -35.87 -5.33
CA LYS A 68 0.01 -35.33 -4.37
C LYS A 68 0.70 -34.95 -3.05
N LYS A 69 0.24 -33.85 -2.44
CA LYS A 69 0.73 -33.38 -1.14
C LYS A 69 0.28 -34.35 -0.04
N CYS A 70 1.11 -34.53 0.99
CA CYS A 70 0.77 -35.34 2.17
C CYS A 70 -0.29 -34.68 3.08
N THR A 71 -0.48 -33.38 2.97
CA THR A 71 -1.39 -32.58 3.79
C THR A 71 -2.64 -32.23 2.99
N SER A 72 -3.81 -32.35 3.62
CA SER A 72 -5.08 -31.88 3.06
C SER A 72 -5.31 -30.38 3.34
N ASN A 73 -6.30 -29.77 2.69
CA ASN A 73 -6.68 -28.38 3.00
C ASN A 73 -7.21 -28.24 4.43
N ARG A 74 -7.91 -29.26 4.95
CA ARG A 74 -8.39 -29.28 6.34
C ARG A 74 -7.23 -29.21 7.33
N ASP A 75 -6.15 -29.94 7.05
CA ASP A 75 -4.94 -29.95 7.87
C ASP A 75 -4.22 -28.59 7.82
N ASN A 76 -4.27 -27.91 6.68
CA ASN A 76 -3.71 -26.57 6.56
C ASN A 76 -4.53 -25.56 7.37
N HIS A 77 -5.86 -25.67 7.39
CA HIS A 77 -6.72 -24.82 8.22
C HIS A 77 -6.58 -25.08 9.73
N THR A 78 -6.30 -26.32 10.14
CA THR A 78 -5.96 -26.60 11.55
C THR A 78 -4.62 -25.96 11.91
N LEU A 79 -3.61 -26.07 11.04
CA LEU A 79 -2.31 -25.44 11.23
C LEU A 79 -2.44 -23.90 11.30
N GLU A 80 -3.22 -23.30 10.41
CA GLU A 80 -3.46 -21.85 10.38
C GLU A 80 -4.09 -21.36 11.69
N ARG A 81 -5.06 -22.10 12.24
CA ARG A 81 -5.66 -21.77 13.54
C ARG A 81 -4.64 -21.82 14.68
N ILE A 82 -3.81 -22.86 14.73
CA ILE A 82 -2.77 -23.01 15.76
C ILE A 82 -1.79 -21.82 15.70
N VAL A 83 -1.34 -21.45 14.50
CA VAL A 83 -0.39 -20.32 14.32
C VAL A 83 -1.03 -18.99 14.72
N LYS A 84 -2.28 -18.74 14.32
CA LYS A 84 -2.98 -17.48 14.65
C LYS A 84 -3.29 -17.33 16.14
N GLN A 85 -3.56 -18.43 16.84
CA GLN A 85 -3.79 -18.39 18.28
C GLN A 85 -2.56 -17.89 19.05
N ASN A 86 -1.35 -18.28 18.63
CA ASN A 86 -0.12 -17.92 19.32
C ASN A 86 1.03 -17.67 18.33
N PRO A 87 1.19 -16.43 17.82
CA PRO A 87 2.15 -16.13 16.75
C PRO A 87 3.62 -16.23 17.19
N PHE A 88 3.91 -16.21 18.49
CA PHE A 88 5.27 -16.27 19.04
C PHE A 88 5.75 -17.69 19.37
N LYS A 89 4.94 -18.73 19.14
CA LYS A 89 5.35 -20.11 19.40
C LYS A 89 6.42 -20.57 18.41
N ASN A 90 7.36 -21.38 18.89
CA ASN A 90 8.34 -22.05 18.03
C ASN A 90 7.64 -23.07 17.11
N VAL A 91 8.11 -23.18 15.86
CA VAL A 91 7.71 -24.21 14.88
C VAL A 91 7.70 -25.61 15.48
N GLY A 92 8.65 -25.96 16.36
CA GLY A 92 8.68 -27.28 17.01
C GLY A 92 7.50 -27.53 17.95
N LYS A 93 6.98 -26.50 18.62
CA LYS A 93 5.79 -26.62 19.48
C LYS A 93 4.51 -26.66 18.64
N ILE A 94 4.45 -25.82 17.60
CA ILE A 94 3.37 -25.83 16.61
C ILE A 94 3.25 -27.21 15.94
N HIS A 95 4.39 -27.82 15.58
CA HIS A 95 4.41 -29.18 15.01
C HIS A 95 3.84 -30.21 15.98
N LYS A 96 4.23 -30.20 17.26
CA LYS A 96 3.68 -31.10 18.27
C LYS A 96 2.16 -30.93 18.45
N GLU A 97 1.68 -29.69 18.49
CA GLU A 97 0.25 -29.38 18.57
C GLU A 97 -0.52 -29.85 17.33
N TRP A 98 0.09 -29.69 16.15
CA TRP A 98 -0.50 -30.12 14.88
C TRP A 98 -0.52 -31.65 14.73
N THR A 99 0.49 -32.34 15.24
CA THR A 99 0.51 -33.80 15.35
C THR A 99 -0.50 -34.31 16.38
N ALA A 100 -0.65 -33.62 17.51
CA ALA A 100 -1.69 -33.91 18.50
C ALA A 100 -3.11 -33.73 17.92
N ALA A 101 -3.28 -32.82 16.95
CA ALA A 101 -4.52 -32.67 16.19
C ALA A 101 -4.77 -33.76 15.13
N GLY A 102 -3.90 -34.78 15.05
CA GLY A 102 -4.07 -35.96 14.19
C GLY A 102 -3.31 -35.92 12.86
N VAL A 103 -2.48 -34.90 12.60
CA VAL A 103 -1.75 -34.78 11.33
C VAL A 103 -0.35 -35.40 11.45
N SER A 104 -0.15 -36.54 10.78
CA SER A 104 1.16 -37.19 10.69
C SER A 104 2.02 -36.55 9.59
N ALA A 105 2.69 -35.45 9.93
CA ALA A 105 3.61 -34.75 9.04
C ALA A 105 4.95 -34.45 9.74
N SER A 106 6.02 -34.31 8.95
CA SER A 106 7.34 -33.92 9.47
C SER A 106 7.38 -32.46 9.88
N ARG A 107 8.30 -32.10 10.78
CA ARG A 107 8.55 -30.71 11.19
C ARG A 107 8.89 -29.81 9.99
N THR A 108 9.67 -30.31 9.04
CA THR A 108 10.04 -29.57 7.82
C THR A 108 8.82 -29.31 6.94
N THR A 109 7.90 -30.27 6.86
CA THR A 109 6.61 -30.10 6.17
C THR A 109 5.78 -29.00 6.83
N THR A 110 5.69 -28.97 8.16
CA THR A 110 4.99 -27.90 8.91
C THR A 110 5.57 -26.53 8.55
N HIS A 111 6.89 -26.38 8.59
CA HIS A 111 7.54 -25.12 8.26
C HIS A 111 7.25 -24.67 6.82
N ARG A 112 7.40 -25.58 5.84
CA ARG A 112 7.07 -25.28 4.44
C ARG A 112 5.61 -24.88 4.25
N ARG A 113 4.68 -25.54 4.95
CA ARG A 113 3.25 -25.20 4.88
C ARG A 113 2.97 -23.83 5.47
N MET A 114 3.60 -23.49 6.59
CA MET A 114 3.53 -22.15 7.16
C MET A 114 4.00 -21.09 6.17
N GLN A 115 5.12 -21.33 5.48
CA GLN A 115 5.64 -20.44 4.44
C GLN A 115 4.72 -20.34 3.21
N ASP A 116 4.19 -21.47 2.73
CA ASP A 116 3.22 -21.51 1.62
C ASP A 116 1.97 -20.67 1.93
N MET A 117 1.55 -20.59 3.20
CA MET A 117 0.44 -19.75 3.68
C MET A 117 0.84 -18.28 3.93
N GLY A 118 2.11 -17.92 3.75
CA GLY A 118 2.60 -16.56 3.94
C GLY A 118 3.06 -16.22 5.36
N PHE A 119 3.14 -17.20 6.28
CA PHE A 119 3.72 -16.96 7.60
C PHE A 119 5.24 -16.90 7.50
N SER A 120 5.81 -15.84 8.08
CA SER A 120 7.25 -15.63 8.16
C SER A 120 7.68 -15.53 9.62
N CYS A 121 8.89 -16.01 9.90
CA CYS A 121 9.51 -15.78 11.20
C CYS A 121 10.05 -14.34 11.21
N ARG A 122 9.42 -13.46 11.98
CA ARG A 122 9.89 -12.07 12.17
C ARG A 122 10.44 -11.89 13.57
N ILE A 123 11.62 -11.31 13.67
CA ILE A 123 12.18 -10.86 14.95
C ILE A 123 11.45 -9.57 15.34
N PRO A 124 10.76 -9.53 16.50
CA PRO A 124 10.10 -8.31 16.95
C PRO A 124 11.14 -7.22 17.27
N CYS A 125 10.83 -5.97 16.94
CA CYS A 125 11.70 -4.86 17.32
C CYS A 125 11.70 -4.71 18.84
N VAL A 126 12.89 -4.65 19.44
CA VAL A 126 13.03 -4.33 20.86
C VAL A 126 12.56 -2.90 21.09
N LYS A 127 11.65 -2.70 22.03
CA LYS A 127 11.13 -1.39 22.43
C LYS A 127 11.38 -1.18 23.92
N PRO A 128 11.72 0.05 24.35
CA PRO A 128 11.86 0.34 25.78
C PRO A 128 10.51 0.14 26.47
N LEU A 129 10.54 -0.43 27.67
CA LEU A 129 9.34 -0.63 28.48
C LEU A 129 8.87 0.73 29.02
N LEU A 130 7.72 1.20 28.53
CA LEU A 130 7.13 2.46 28.98
C LEU A 130 6.17 2.25 30.14
N ASN A 131 6.31 3.06 31.18
CA ASN A 131 5.32 3.14 32.26
C ASN A 131 4.03 3.82 31.78
N ASN A 132 2.93 3.64 32.54
CA ASN A 132 1.62 4.17 32.15
C ASN A 132 1.61 5.69 32.01
N ARG A 133 2.32 6.42 32.88
CA ARG A 133 2.44 7.89 32.81
C ARG A 133 3.11 8.36 31.51
N GLN A 134 4.18 7.70 31.10
CA GLN A 134 4.92 7.97 29.86
C GLN A 134 4.06 7.67 28.63
N ARG A 135 3.26 6.59 28.66
CA ARG A 135 2.29 6.27 27.59
C ARG A 135 1.26 7.39 27.43
N GLN A 136 0.66 7.84 28.53
CA GLN A 136 -0.33 8.93 28.51
C GLN A 136 0.26 10.24 27.97
N LYS A 137 1.46 10.64 28.43
CA LYS A 137 2.17 11.83 27.92
C LYS A 137 2.43 11.75 26.40
N ARG A 138 2.87 10.60 25.89
CA ARG A 138 3.11 10.41 24.44
C ARG A 138 1.82 10.47 23.63
N LEU A 139 0.71 9.94 24.14
CA LEU A 139 -0.60 10.02 23.48
C LEU A 139 -1.14 11.45 23.46
N ALA A 140 -1.03 12.18 24.57
CA ALA A 140 -1.43 13.59 24.65
C ALA A 140 -0.59 14.47 23.71
N SER A 141 0.74 14.29 23.69
CA SER A 141 1.63 15.04 22.80
C SER A 141 1.34 14.81 21.31
N LYS A 142 0.96 13.59 20.90
CA LYS A 142 0.51 13.33 19.53
C LYS A 142 -0.80 14.06 19.19
N ARG A 143 -1.74 14.12 20.14
CA ARG A 143 -3.01 14.85 19.96
C ARG A 143 -2.79 16.36 19.87
N THR A 144 -1.91 16.93 20.69
CA THR A 144 -1.59 18.37 20.66
C THR A 144 -0.72 18.75 19.45
N GLY A 145 0.17 17.87 18.98
CA GLY A 145 0.98 18.12 17.79
C GLY A 145 0.16 18.22 16.50
N LEU A 146 -0.96 17.50 16.40
CA LEU A 146 -1.95 17.65 15.32
C LEU A 146 -2.78 18.94 15.44
N LEU A 147 -2.89 19.51 16.66
CA LEU A 147 -3.61 20.77 16.94
C LEU A 147 -2.70 22.01 16.82
N LEU A 148 -1.38 21.86 16.99
CA LEU A 148 -0.39 22.94 16.96
C LEU A 148 0.35 23.06 15.62
N SER A 149 -0.05 22.30 14.60
CA SER A 149 0.28 22.56 13.19
C SER A 149 -0.76 23.45 12.50
N GLY A 150 -1.60 24.14 13.27
CA GLY A 150 -2.39 25.28 12.81
C GLY A 150 -1.71 26.59 13.24
N PRO A 151 -1.99 27.72 12.56
CA PRO A 151 -1.33 28.99 12.85
C PRO A 151 -1.51 29.35 14.32
N LYS A 152 -0.39 29.65 15.00
CA LYS A 152 -0.38 30.20 16.35
C LYS A 152 -1.16 31.51 16.33
N LEU A 153 -2.38 31.50 16.85
CA LEU A 153 -3.11 32.71 17.19
C LEU A 153 -2.35 33.38 18.35
N CYS A 154 -1.43 34.27 18.00
CA CYS A 154 -0.77 35.14 18.96
C CYS A 154 -1.76 36.22 19.40
N SER A 155 -2.17 36.14 20.67
CA SER A 155 -2.81 37.19 21.47
C SER A 155 -3.95 38.02 20.84
N LEU A 156 -5.18 37.80 21.32
CA LEU A 156 -6.25 38.80 21.21
C LEU A 156 -5.85 40.04 22.03
N MET A 157 -5.45 41.12 21.36
CA MET A 157 -5.49 42.45 21.98
C MET A 157 -6.79 43.13 21.55
N LYS A 158 -7.65 43.44 22.53
CA LYS A 158 -8.76 44.38 22.34
C LYS A 158 -8.19 45.78 22.47
N VAL A 159 -8.27 46.56 21.41
CA VAL A 159 -7.91 47.98 21.43
C VAL A 159 -9.20 48.76 21.23
N ASN A 160 -9.55 49.61 22.19
CA ASN A 160 -10.70 50.50 22.08
C ASN A 160 -10.24 51.82 21.49
N PHE A 161 -10.77 52.20 20.33
CA PHE A 161 -10.60 53.54 19.79
C PHE A 161 -11.90 54.34 19.99
N ALA A 162 -11.79 55.49 20.65
CA ALA A 162 -12.86 56.46 20.73
C ALA A 162 -12.64 57.53 19.67
N PHE A 163 -13.50 57.58 18.64
CA PHE A 163 -13.49 58.68 17.67
C PHE A 163 -14.59 59.69 18.04
N LEU A 164 -14.22 60.96 18.17
CA LEU A 164 -15.20 62.04 18.31
C LEU A 164 -15.64 62.49 16.91
N TRP A 165 -16.73 61.90 16.41
CA TRP A 165 -17.34 62.30 15.14
C TRP A 165 -18.24 63.52 15.36
N LYS A 166 -17.92 64.66 14.73
CA LYS A 166 -18.78 65.86 14.72
C LYS A 166 -19.65 65.86 13.46
N SER A 167 -20.87 65.35 13.56
CA SER A 167 -21.95 65.74 12.66
C SER A 167 -22.59 67.02 13.20
N GLY A 168 -22.67 68.07 12.39
CA GLY A 168 -23.30 69.33 12.77
C GLY A 168 -24.74 69.12 13.21
N GLY A 169 -25.07 69.53 14.45
CA GLY A 169 -26.41 69.47 15.03
C GLY A 169 -26.53 68.49 16.20
N THR A 170 -26.29 69.02 17.41
CA THR A 170 -26.74 68.57 18.73
C THR A 170 -27.02 67.07 18.95
N GLN A 171 -25.99 66.22 18.86
CA GLN A 171 -25.74 65.08 19.76
C GLN A 171 -24.40 64.40 19.40
N SER A 172 -23.47 64.30 20.35
CA SER A 172 -22.24 63.52 20.21
C SER A 172 -22.52 62.06 20.58
N SER A 173 -22.50 61.15 19.60
CA SER A 173 -22.50 59.71 19.87
C SER A 173 -21.07 59.19 19.88
N LEU A 174 -20.72 58.43 20.92
CA LEU A 174 -19.41 57.80 21.06
C LEU A 174 -19.48 56.45 20.35
N LEU A 175 -18.85 56.34 19.17
CA LEU A 175 -18.73 55.09 18.45
C LEU A 175 -17.59 54.28 19.05
N GLU A 176 -17.90 53.27 19.86
CA GLU A 176 -16.93 52.23 20.21
C GLU A 176 -16.80 51.24 19.06
N VAL A 177 -15.66 51.27 18.38
CA VAL A 177 -15.32 50.25 17.38
C VAL A 177 -14.40 49.23 18.05
N GLN A 178 -14.89 48.01 18.23
CA GLN A 178 -14.02 46.90 18.62
C GLN A 178 -13.41 46.28 17.36
N CYS A 179 -12.10 46.48 17.18
CA CYS A 179 -11.37 45.82 16.11
C CYS A 179 -10.58 44.64 16.68
N LYS A 180 -10.61 43.53 15.96
CA LYS A 180 -9.82 42.34 16.28
C LYS A 180 -8.61 42.33 15.36
N VAL A 181 -7.46 42.67 15.91
CA VAL A 181 -6.20 42.67 15.16
C VAL A 181 -5.58 41.29 15.27
N SER A 182 -5.25 40.69 14.13
CA SER A 182 -4.50 39.43 14.07
C SER A 182 -3.21 39.68 13.31
N THR A 183 -2.09 39.29 13.91
CA THR A 183 -0.81 39.21 13.21
C THR A 183 -0.69 37.86 12.55
N VAL A 184 -0.51 37.85 11.24
CA VAL A 184 -0.26 36.64 10.46
C VAL A 184 1.19 36.73 9.96
N SER A 185 2.00 35.76 10.36
CA SER A 185 3.39 35.67 9.93
C SER A 185 3.51 34.55 8.92
N ASP A 186 3.87 34.92 7.70
CA ASP A 186 4.12 34.00 6.60
C ASP A 186 5.63 33.96 6.37
N GLY A 187 6.14 32.97 5.65
CA GLY A 187 7.58 32.84 5.35
C GLY A 187 8.20 34.00 4.54
N LEU A 188 7.42 35.04 4.23
CA LEU A 188 7.83 36.23 3.49
C LEU A 188 7.66 37.55 4.29
N GLY A 189 7.11 37.52 5.50
CA GLY A 189 6.94 38.71 6.33
C GLY A 189 5.80 38.62 7.35
N CYS A 190 5.74 39.61 8.25
CA CYS A 190 4.66 39.76 9.23
C CYS A 190 3.62 40.76 8.71
N HIS A 191 2.38 40.30 8.53
CA HIS A 191 1.24 41.14 8.13
C HIS A 191 0.31 41.36 9.32
N VAL A 192 -0.07 42.61 9.56
CA VAL A 192 -1.07 42.97 10.56
C VAL A 192 -2.42 43.09 9.85
N ILE A 193 -3.33 42.15 10.10
CA ILE A 193 -4.69 42.19 9.54
C ILE A 193 -5.62 42.71 10.62
N CYS A 194 -6.17 43.91 10.39
CA CYS A 194 -7.17 44.50 11.27
C CYS A 194 -8.57 44.15 10.76
N TRP A 195 -9.30 43.35 11.52
CA TRP A 195 -10.72 43.11 11.28
C TRP A 195 -11.51 44.11 12.11
N CYS A 196 -11.95 45.23 11.52
CA CYS A 196 -12.87 46.13 12.22
C CYS A 196 -14.30 45.67 12.05
N TRP A 197 -14.97 45.46 13.19
CA TRP A 197 -16.42 45.31 13.26
C TRP A 197 -16.99 46.63 13.76
N SER A 198 -17.67 47.37 12.90
CA SER A 198 -18.43 48.54 13.34
C SER A 198 -19.75 48.07 13.94
N THR A 199 -19.88 48.12 15.27
CA THR A 199 -21.18 47.98 15.93
C THR A 199 -21.65 49.39 16.30
N VAL A 200 -22.64 49.92 15.58
CA VAL A 200 -23.26 51.21 15.97
C VAL A 200 -24.20 50.92 17.12
N PHE A 201 -23.86 51.34 18.33
CA PHE A 201 -24.71 51.23 19.51
C PHE A 201 -25.46 52.55 19.70
N SER A 202 -26.74 52.61 19.32
CA SER A 202 -27.62 53.71 19.67
C SER A 202 -28.42 53.31 20.90
N GLU A 203 -28.18 54.01 22.01
CA GLU A 203 -28.86 53.80 23.29
C GLU A 203 -30.26 54.43 23.26
N VAL A 204 -31.20 53.76 22.59
CA VAL A 204 -32.63 54.02 22.76
C VAL A 204 -33.35 52.68 22.88
N GLN A 205 -33.75 52.39 24.12
CA GLN A 205 -34.61 51.31 24.61
C GLN A 205 -34.93 50.14 23.66
N GLY A 206 -34.18 49.05 23.85
CA GLY A 206 -34.78 47.72 23.92
C GLY A 206 -35.31 47.08 22.63
N GLN A 207 -34.49 46.93 21.59
CA GLN A 207 -34.63 45.80 20.65
C GLN A 207 -33.27 45.36 20.09
N ARG A 208 -32.98 44.06 20.17
CA ARG A 208 -31.77 43.43 19.63
C ARG A 208 -32.05 43.02 18.17
N SER A 209 -31.76 43.88 17.21
CA SER A 209 -31.90 43.57 15.78
C SER A 209 -30.73 42.74 15.27
N ARG A 210 -31.02 41.78 14.37
CA ARG A 210 -30.06 40.87 13.73
C ARG A 210 -29.19 41.60 12.70
N ILE A 211 -27.96 41.08 12.60
CA ILE A 211 -26.87 41.43 11.69
C ILE A 211 -27.33 41.43 10.21
N PRO A 212 -26.95 42.42 9.38
CA PRO A 212 -26.93 42.25 7.94
C PRO A 212 -25.60 41.62 7.49
N ASP A 213 -25.70 40.48 6.82
CA ASP A 213 -24.61 39.82 6.09
C ASP A 213 -24.17 40.68 4.90
N SER A 214 -23.15 41.52 5.08
CA SER A 214 -22.33 41.98 3.96
C SER A 214 -20.91 42.29 4.42
N PHE A 215 -20.01 41.33 4.17
CA PHE A 215 -18.57 41.53 4.29
C PHE A 215 -18.09 42.38 3.10
N ARG A 216 -17.67 43.61 3.35
CA ARG A 216 -16.70 44.29 2.49
C ARG A 216 -15.37 44.36 3.23
N ALA A 217 -14.43 43.52 2.79
CA ALA A 217 -13.04 43.66 3.20
C ALA A 217 -12.50 44.96 2.59
N LEU A 218 -12.30 45.99 3.42
CA LEU A 218 -11.51 47.16 3.06
C LEU A 218 -10.04 46.78 3.23
N HIS A 219 -9.37 46.51 2.11
CA HIS A 219 -7.94 46.27 2.07
C HIS A 219 -7.23 47.63 2.13
N ALA A 220 -6.89 48.09 3.33
CA ALA A 220 -5.98 49.23 3.50
C ALA A 220 -4.57 48.67 3.70
N SER A 221 -3.75 48.73 2.66
CA SER A 221 -2.31 48.55 2.78
C SER A 221 -1.73 49.86 3.33
N CYS A 222 -1.37 49.89 4.61
CA CYS A 222 -0.43 50.91 5.10
C CYS A 222 0.99 50.44 4.78
N CYS A 223 1.76 51.30 4.12
CA CYS A 223 3.23 51.17 4.06
C CYS A 223 3.84 51.26 5.46
#